data_AF-A0A7K3DF22-F1
#
_entry.id   AF-A0A7K3DF22-F1
#
_cell.length_a   1.000
_cell.length_b   1.000
_cell.length_c   1.000
_cell.angle_alpha   90.00
_cell.angle_beta   90.00
_cell.angle_gamma   90.00
#
_symmetry.space_group_name_H-M   'P 1'
#
loop_
_entity.id
_entity.type
_entity.pdbx_description
1 polymer ?
#
loop_
_entity_poly.entity_id
_entity_poly.type
_entity_poly.pdbx_seq_one_letter_code
_entity_poly.pdbx_strand_id
1 'polypeptide(L)'
;MARTLRVLTLLMGWACVAIGLFHVALGNAAIPGAGSAGATIDSWGRFMGASFVGYGLAWLWAARRRPIPAGVIRWLAVVFLLGAVGRLISLAVAGRPQWFQLALTVIEIVLPPVFLLLADAEEKAVSTDGAAGSAERPRTAQEGRRATSSSKGGFAS
;
A
#
# COMPACT_ATOMS: atom_id res chain seq x y z
N MET A 1 -1.79 -7.14 -14.16
CA MET A 1 -1.39 -6.13 -13.17
C MET A 1 -1.35 -6.69 -11.75
N ALA A 2 -2.32 -7.53 -11.37
CA ALA A 2 -2.41 -8.25 -10.09
C ALA A 2 -1.08 -8.80 -9.54
N ARG A 3 -0.36 -9.58 -10.36
CA ARG A 3 0.91 -10.20 -9.95
C ARG A 3 2.00 -9.17 -9.70
N THR A 4 2.14 -8.18 -10.59
CA THR A 4 3.12 -7.09 -10.46
C THR A 4 2.86 -6.25 -9.23
N LEU A 5 1.60 -5.82 -9.02
CA LEU A 5 1.20 -5.07 -7.84
C LEU A 5 1.51 -5.86 -6.57
N ARG A 6 1.15 -7.14 -6.53
CA ARG A 6 1.44 -8.02 -5.39
C ARG A 6 2.93 -8.13 -5.10
N VAL A 7 3.76 -8.37 -6.11
CA VAL A 7 5.21 -8.50 -5.94
C VAL A 7 5.80 -7.18 -5.42
N LEU A 8 5.45 -6.05 -6.03
CA LEU A 8 5.94 -4.74 -5.58
C LEU A 8 5.49 -4.42 -4.15
N THR A 9 4.25 -4.71 -3.79
CA THR A 9 3.76 -4.53 -2.42
C THR A 9 4.50 -5.41 -1.42
N LEU A 10 4.81 -6.65 -1.76
CA LEU A 10 5.59 -7.54 -0.91
C LEU A 10 7.04 -7.05 -0.75
N LEU A 11 7.68 -6.64 -1.85
CA LEU A 11 9.03 -6.09 -1.83
C LEU A 11 9.11 -4.83 -0.98
N MET A 12 8.16 -3.91 -1.15
CA MET A 12 8.05 -2.70 -0.35
C MET A 12 7.88 -3.03 1.14
N GLY A 13 6.95 -3.93 1.47
CA GLY A 13 6.70 -4.33 2.85
C GLY A 13 7.92 -4.94 3.52
N TRP A 14 8.61 -5.87 2.86
CA TRP A 14 9.84 -6.47 3.39
C TRP A 14 11.00 -5.48 3.49
N ALA A 15 11.18 -4.59 2.51
CA ALA A 15 12.19 -3.55 2.56
C ALA A 15 11.96 -2.62 3.77
N CYS A 16 10.71 -2.18 3.99
CA CYS A 16 10.35 -1.34 5.13
C CYS A 16 10.60 -2.04 6.47
N VAL A 17 10.21 -3.30 6.60
CA VAL A 17 10.47 -4.08 7.82
C VAL A 17 11.97 -4.21 8.08
N ALA A 18 12.76 -4.58 7.07
CA ALA A 18 14.20 -4.76 7.22
C ALA A 18 14.89 -3.44 7.62
N ILE A 19 14.59 -2.34 6.92
CA ILE A 19 15.13 -1.01 7.22
C ILE A 19 14.72 -0.56 8.63
N GLY A 20 13.46 -0.76 9.00
CA GLY A 20 12.95 -0.38 10.30
C GLY A 20 13.62 -1.15 11.44
N LEU A 21 13.77 -2.47 11.31
CA LEU A 21 14.49 -3.30 12.27
C LEU A 21 15.96 -2.91 12.38
N PHE A 22 16.60 -2.59 11.26
CA PHE A 22 17.98 -2.11 11.24
C PHE A 22 18.15 -0.81 12.05
N HIS A 23 17.22 0.14 11.91
CA HIS A 23 17.21 1.39 12.72
C HIS A 23 16.91 1.13 14.20
N VAL A 24 15.97 0.23 14.51
CA VAL A 24 15.66 -0.13 15.91
C VAL A 24 16.87 -0.76 16.59
N ALA A 25 17.63 -1.59 15.90
CA ALA A 25 18.78 -2.28 16.46
C ALA A 25 20.02 -1.37 16.56
N LEU A 26 20.38 -0.69 15.47
CA LEU A 26 21.66 0.04 15.37
C LEU A 26 21.56 1.55 15.72
N GLY A 27 20.35 2.12 15.79
CA GLY A 27 20.17 3.54 16.11
C GLY A 27 20.91 4.46 15.11
N ASN A 28 21.65 5.45 15.61
CA ASN A 28 22.40 6.39 14.77
C ASN A 28 23.41 5.71 13.84
N ALA A 29 23.96 4.54 14.19
CA ALA A 29 24.88 3.81 13.33
C ALA A 29 24.21 3.26 12.05
N ALA A 30 22.88 3.16 12.02
CA ALA A 30 22.13 2.79 10.83
C ALA A 30 22.05 3.92 9.78
N ILE A 31 22.37 5.15 10.19
CA ILE A 31 22.23 6.35 9.36
C ILE A 31 23.62 6.82 8.97
N PRO A 32 24.05 6.61 7.71
CA PRO A 32 25.36 7.09 7.31
C PRO A 32 25.44 8.62 7.49
N GLY A 33 26.62 9.16 7.77
CA GLY A 33 26.78 10.60 8.07
C GLY A 33 26.11 11.13 9.36
N ALA A 34 25.42 10.31 10.16
CA ALA A 34 24.77 10.74 11.41
C ALA A 34 25.14 9.89 12.65
N GLY A 35 26.18 9.04 12.55
CA GLY A 35 26.57 8.11 13.62
C GLY A 35 26.95 8.77 14.95
N SER A 36 27.39 10.04 14.93
CA SER A 36 27.77 10.80 16.13
C SER A 36 26.65 11.68 16.69
N ALA A 37 25.41 11.54 16.21
CA ALA A 37 24.29 12.32 16.72
C ALA A 37 24.01 11.98 18.20
N GLY A 38 23.46 12.94 18.94
CA GLY A 38 23.17 12.78 20.37
C GLY A 38 22.01 11.82 20.65
N ALA A 39 21.83 11.47 21.92
CA ALA A 39 20.83 10.50 22.39
C ALA A 39 19.38 10.87 22.02
N THR A 40 19.06 12.17 21.91
CA THR A 40 17.74 12.64 21.45
C THR A 40 17.43 12.15 20.04
N ILE A 41 18.40 12.25 19.13
CA ILE A 41 18.25 11.80 17.74
C ILE A 41 18.28 10.27 17.66
N ASP A 42 19.09 9.60 18.48
CA ASP A 42 19.12 8.13 18.53
C ASP A 42 17.76 7.54 18.94
N SER A 43 17.20 8.05 20.05
CA SER A 43 15.89 7.62 20.56
C SER A 43 14.78 7.87 19.54
N TRP A 44 14.77 9.06 18.91
CA TRP A 44 13.83 9.39 17.84
C TRP A 44 14.00 8.47 16.63
N GLY A 45 15.23 8.20 16.20
CA GLY A 45 15.55 7.31 15.09
C GLY A 45 15.08 5.87 15.31
N ARG A 46 15.27 5.34 16.53
CA ARG A 46 14.76 4.00 16.91
C ARG A 46 13.23 3.95 16.90
N PHE A 47 12.57 4.99 17.43
CA PHE A 47 11.11 5.10 17.37
C PHE A 47 10.58 5.15 15.93
N MET A 48 11.23 5.95 15.07
CA MET A 48 10.90 6.00 13.65
C MET A 48 11.17 4.66 12.95
N GLY A 49 12.23 3.95 13.33
CA GLY A 49 12.51 2.59 12.88
C GLY A 49 11.35 1.63 13.19
N ALA A 50 10.85 1.64 14.42
CA ALA A 50 9.71 0.81 14.83
C ALA A 50 8.42 1.18 14.05
N SER A 51 8.21 2.49 13.82
CA SER A 51 7.11 2.97 12.98
C SER A 51 7.23 2.49 11.53
N PHE A 52 8.45 2.44 10.98
CA PHE A 52 8.71 1.92 9.65
C PHE A 52 8.49 0.40 9.54
N VAL A 53 8.77 -0.36 10.61
CA VAL A 53 8.37 -1.77 10.71
C VAL A 53 6.85 -1.90 10.64
N GLY A 54 6.11 -1.13 11.44
CA GLY A 54 4.64 -1.13 11.41
C GLY A 54 4.08 -0.80 10.04
N TYR A 55 4.64 0.22 9.38
CA TYR A 55 4.30 0.60 8.01
C TYR A 55 4.57 -0.53 7.00
N GLY A 56 5.72 -1.21 7.10
CA GLY A 56 6.05 -2.37 6.27
C GLY A 56 5.10 -3.55 6.49
N LEU A 57 4.71 -3.82 7.75
CA LEU A 57 3.71 -4.83 8.07
C LEU A 57 2.34 -4.52 7.48
N ALA A 58 1.94 -3.25 7.40
CA ALA A 58 0.70 -2.83 6.73
C ALA A 58 0.72 -3.16 5.23
N TRP A 59 1.85 -2.93 4.54
CA TRP A 59 2.03 -3.36 3.15
C TRP A 59 1.93 -4.88 2.99
N LEU A 60 2.63 -5.65 3.84
CA LEU A 60 2.59 -7.11 3.81
C LEU A 60 1.19 -7.65 4.09
N TRP A 61 0.43 -7.01 4.99
CA TRP A 61 -0.96 -7.33 5.24
C TRP A 61 -1.84 -7.06 4.02
N ALA A 62 -1.68 -5.91 3.35
CA ALA A 62 -2.43 -5.59 2.14
C ALA A 62 -2.17 -6.61 1.02
N ALA A 63 -0.91 -7.04 0.82
CA ALA A 63 -0.55 -8.07 -0.18
C ALA A 63 -1.19 -9.44 0.07
N ARG A 64 -1.54 -9.77 1.32
CA ARG A 64 -2.18 -11.06 1.67
C ARG A 64 -3.67 -11.11 1.31
N ARG A 65 -4.33 -9.96 1.16
CA ARG A 65 -5.75 -9.87 0.78
C ARG A 65 -5.96 -10.28 -0.69
N ARG A 66 -7.14 -10.81 -1.01
CA ARG A 66 -7.57 -11.16 -2.37
C ARG A 66 -9.00 -10.65 -2.60
N PRO A 67 -9.24 -9.68 -3.51
CA PRO A 67 -8.24 -8.90 -4.25
C PRO A 67 -7.41 -7.98 -3.31
N ILE A 68 -6.34 -7.38 -3.83
CA ILE A 68 -5.55 -6.40 -3.06
C ILE A 68 -6.38 -5.11 -2.92
N PRO A 69 -6.58 -4.58 -1.70
CA PRO A 69 -7.41 -3.39 -1.49
C PRO A 69 -6.70 -2.13 -2.02
N ALA A 70 -7.13 -1.65 -3.19
CA ALA A 70 -6.54 -0.48 -3.86
C ALA A 70 -6.50 0.76 -2.95
N GLY A 71 -7.57 1.02 -2.18
CA GLY A 71 -7.60 2.14 -1.23
C GLY A 71 -6.48 2.11 -0.18
N VAL A 72 -6.12 0.92 0.32
CA VAL A 72 -5.01 0.78 1.29
C VAL A 72 -3.68 1.07 0.60
N ILE A 73 -3.48 0.54 -0.61
CA ILE A 73 -2.26 0.79 -1.40
C ILE A 73 -2.09 2.28 -1.67
N ARG A 74 -3.17 2.98 -2.05
CA ARG A 74 -3.15 4.44 -2.27
C ARG A 74 -2.75 5.20 -1.02
N TRP A 75 -3.35 4.88 0.13
CA TRP A 75 -2.99 5.51 1.41
C TRP A 75 -1.52 5.27 1.79
N LEU A 76 -1.05 4.03 1.67
CA LEU A 76 0.35 3.72 1.97
C LEU A 76 1.29 4.45 1.01
N ALA A 77 0.97 4.52 -0.28
CA ALA A 77 1.76 5.27 -1.27
C ALA A 77 1.78 6.78 -0.96
N VAL A 78 0.66 7.38 -0.54
CA VAL A 78 0.60 8.79 -0.12
C VAL A 78 1.48 9.03 1.11
N VAL A 79 1.44 8.14 2.11
CA VAL A 79 2.33 8.24 3.29
C VAL A 79 3.81 8.18 2.87
N PHE A 80 4.15 7.33 1.90
CA PHE A 80 5.51 7.26 1.36
C PHE A 80 5.93 8.57 0.68
N LEU A 81 5.02 9.15 -0.12
CA LEU A 81 5.24 10.43 -0.79
C LEU A 81 5.38 11.60 0.19
N LEU A 82 4.64 11.59 1.31
CA LEU A 82 4.81 12.56 2.39
C LEU A 82 6.22 12.50 2.99
N GLY A 83 6.82 11.30 3.07
CA GLY A 83 8.23 11.13 3.41
C GLY A 83 9.16 11.89 2.44
N ALA A 84 8.92 11.76 1.13
CA ALA A 84 9.66 12.48 0.10
C ALA A 84 9.56 14.00 0.27
N VAL A 85 8.35 14.51 0.55
CA VAL A 85 8.12 15.94 0.81
C VAL A 85 8.95 16.39 2.02
N GLY A 86 8.96 15.62 3.11
CA GLY A 86 9.80 15.90 4.28
C GLY A 86 11.29 15.99 3.91
N ARG A 87 11.79 15.09 3.05
CA ARG A 87 13.18 15.15 2.56
C ARG A 87 13.46 16.36 1.68
N LEU A 88 12.53 16.75 0.82
CA LEU A 88 12.67 17.94 -0.03
C LEU A 88 12.68 19.23 0.79
N ILE A 89 11.82 19.32 1.81
CA ILE A 89 11.84 20.43 2.77
C ILE A 89 13.19 20.45 3.48
N SER A 90 13.67 19.31 3.99
CA SER A 90 14.98 19.21 4.65
C SER A 90 16.12 19.63 3.72
N LEU A 91 16.10 19.22 2.45
CA LEU A 91 17.06 19.65 1.44
C LEU A 91 17.06 21.18 1.24
N ALA A 92 15.87 21.79 1.24
CA ALA A 92 15.71 23.23 1.03
C ALA A 92 16.15 24.06 2.25
N VAL A 93 15.88 23.59 3.47
CA VAL A 93 16.12 24.37 4.70
C VAL A 93 17.43 24.03 5.41
N ALA A 94 17.85 22.76 5.39
CA ALA A 94 19.02 22.26 6.11
C ALA A 94 20.20 21.92 5.17
N GLY A 95 19.98 21.95 3.85
CA GLY A 95 21.01 21.71 2.84
C GLY A 95 21.12 20.25 2.40
N ARG A 96 22.17 19.96 1.63
CA ARG A 96 22.32 18.66 0.94
C ARG A 96 22.62 17.53 1.93
N PRO A 97 21.78 16.47 1.98
CA PRO A 97 22.11 15.28 2.73
C PRO A 97 23.15 14.44 1.97
N GLN A 98 23.69 13.43 2.66
CA GLN A 98 24.47 12.35 2.06
C GLN A 98 23.81 11.77 0.80
N TRP A 99 24.63 11.28 -0.14
CA TRP A 99 24.17 10.78 -1.44
C TRP A 99 23.16 9.63 -1.32
N PHE A 100 23.30 8.77 -0.30
CA PHE A 100 22.36 7.67 -0.05
C PHE A 100 20.94 8.17 0.24
N GLN A 101 20.82 9.27 0.99
CA GLN A 101 19.54 9.92 1.29
C GLN A 101 18.90 10.49 0.03
N LEU A 102 19.69 11.02 -0.90
CA LEU A 102 19.21 11.52 -2.20
C LEU A 102 18.67 10.38 -3.06
N ALA A 103 19.37 9.24 -3.11
CA ALA A 103 18.89 8.06 -3.82
C ALA A 103 17.55 7.56 -3.26
N LEU A 104 17.42 7.53 -1.92
CA LEU A 104 16.15 7.22 -1.27
C LEU A 104 15.05 8.25 -1.60
N THR A 105 15.36 9.55 -1.62
CA THR A 105 14.39 10.58 -2.03
C THR A 105 13.87 10.32 -3.44
N VAL A 106 14.72 9.94 -4.40
CA VAL A 106 14.29 9.60 -5.76
C VAL A 106 13.33 8.41 -5.74
N ILE A 107 13.65 7.36 -4.98
CA ILE A 107 12.78 6.19 -4.83
C ILE A 107 11.42 6.58 -4.22
N GLU A 108 11.44 7.43 -3.19
CA GLU A 108 10.26 7.94 -2.50
C GLU A 108 9.38 8.83 -3.41
N ILE A 109 9.93 9.44 -4.47
CA ILE A 109 9.16 10.20 -5.46
C ILE A 109 8.62 9.29 -6.57
N VAL A 110 9.41 8.33 -7.04
CA VAL A 110 9.08 7.52 -8.23
C VAL A 110 8.12 6.38 -7.92
N LEU A 111 8.26 5.70 -6.77
CA LEU A 111 7.44 4.54 -6.45
C LEU A 111 5.96 4.87 -6.15
N PRO A 112 5.59 5.96 -5.45
CA PRO A 112 4.18 6.23 -5.19
C PRO A 112 3.33 6.34 -6.47
N PRO A 113 3.70 7.12 -7.51
CA PRO A 113 2.96 7.15 -8.76
C PRO A 113 2.80 5.76 -9.39
N VAL A 114 3.84 4.92 -9.37
CA VAL A 114 3.77 3.54 -9.87
C VAL A 114 2.73 2.72 -9.10
N PHE A 115 2.71 2.80 -7.77
CA PHE A 115 1.72 2.09 -6.96
C PHE A 115 0.29 2.59 -7.20
N LEU A 116 0.09 3.90 -7.34
CA LEU A 116 -1.22 4.49 -7.64
C LEU A 116 -1.75 3.98 -8.98
N LEU A 117 -0.92 4.03 -10.04
CA LEU A 117 -1.29 3.56 -11.37
C LEU A 117 -1.63 2.06 -11.39
N LEU A 118 -0.83 1.23 -10.71
CA LEU A 118 -1.09 -0.21 -10.63
C LEU A 118 -2.35 -0.53 -9.82
N ALA A 119 -2.60 0.20 -8.73
CA ALA A 119 -3.80 0.03 -7.92
C ALA A 119 -5.07 0.41 -8.70
N ASP A 120 -5.02 1.52 -9.45
CA ASP A 120 -6.12 1.95 -10.34
C ASP A 120 -6.39 0.95 -11.45
N ALA A 121 -5.34 0.42 -12.08
CA ALA A 121 -5.47 -0.56 -13.15
C ALA A 121 -6.08 -1.89 -12.64
N GLU A 122 -5.69 -2.32 -11.45
CA GLU A 122 -6.23 -3.54 -10.83
C GLU A 122 -7.70 -3.39 -10.43
N GLU A 123 -8.09 -2.26 -9.82
CA GLU A 123 -9.48 -1.99 -9.44
C GLU A 123 -10.42 -1.96 -10.65
N LYS A 124 -9.96 -1.37 -11.77
CA LYS A 124 -10.70 -1.39 -13.04
C LYS A 124 -10.89 -2.81 -13.57
N ALA A 125 -9.84 -3.62 -13.58
CA ALA A 125 -9.91 -5.01 -14.06
C ALA A 125 -10.90 -5.86 -13.25
N VAL A 126 -10.86 -5.75 -11.92
CA VAL A 126 -11.77 -6.48 -11.02
C VAL A 126 -13.23 -6.04 -11.24
N SER A 127 -13.47 -4.75 -11.48
CA SER A 127 -14.81 -4.22 -11.75
C SER A 127 -15.38 -4.74 -13.09
N THR A 128 -14.54 -4.84 -14.13
CA THR A 128 -14.93 -5.36 -15.44
C THR A 128 -15.28 -6.86 -15.37
N ASP A 129 -14.47 -7.68 -14.69
CA ASP A 129 -14.74 -9.10 -14.51
C ASP A 129 -16.06 -9.35 -13.74
N GLY A 130 -16.33 -8.55 -12.72
CA GLY A 130 -17.59 -8.62 -11.95
C GLY A 130 -18.84 -8.25 -12.76
N ALA A 131 -18.72 -7.27 -13.66
CA ALA A 131 -19.80 -6.89 -14.57
C ALA A 131 -20.09 -7.98 -15.61
N ALA A 132 -19.05 -8.58 -16.21
CA ALA A 132 -19.18 -9.67 -17.17
C ALA A 132 -19.82 -10.92 -16.53
N GLY A 133 -19.37 -11.33 -15.35
CA GLY A 133 -19.95 -12.48 -14.64
C GLY A 133 -21.39 -12.26 -14.15
N SER A 134 -21.84 -11.01 -14.03
CA SER A 134 -23.23 -10.68 -13.72
C SER A 134 -24.14 -10.74 -14.95
N ALA A 135 -23.63 -10.38 -16.13
CA ALA A 135 -24.36 -10.44 -17.39
C ALA A 135 -24.55 -11.89 -17.90
N GLU A 136 -23.62 -12.79 -17.59
CA GLU A 136 -23.66 -14.20 -18.02
C GLU A 136 -24.51 -15.09 -17.09
N ARG A 137 -24.98 -14.58 -15.96
CA ARG A 137 -25.84 -15.33 -15.04
C ARG A 137 -27.19 -15.62 -15.74
N PRO A 138 -27.51 -16.89 -16.08
CA PRO A 138 -28.58 -17.18 -17.03
C PRO A 138 -29.96 -16.80 -16.47
N ARG A 139 -30.77 -16.14 -17.33
CA ARG A 139 -32.17 -15.70 -17.04
C ARG A 139 -33.09 -16.81 -16.52
N THR A 140 -32.72 -18.08 -16.70
CA THR A 140 -33.47 -19.26 -16.23
C THR A 140 -33.65 -19.29 -14.71
N ALA A 141 -32.69 -18.79 -13.92
CA ALA A 141 -32.82 -18.73 -12.46
C ALA A 141 -33.76 -17.59 -11.97
N GLN A 142 -33.99 -16.59 -12.81
CA GLN A 142 -34.86 -15.44 -12.51
C GLN A 142 -36.30 -15.70 -12.98
N GLU A 143 -36.49 -16.46 -14.06
CA GLU A 143 -37.81 -16.93 -14.51
C GLU A 143 -38.42 -17.98 -13.56
N GLY A 144 -37.63 -18.93 -13.04
CA GLY A 144 -38.13 -19.91 -12.05
C GLY A 144 -38.59 -19.29 -10.72
N ARG A 145 -38.05 -18.13 -10.36
CA ARG A 145 -38.44 -17.39 -9.14
C ARG A 145 -39.68 -16.52 -9.36
N ARG A 146 -39.94 -16.06 -10.59
CA ARG A 146 -41.19 -15.38 -10.97
C ARG A 146 -42.36 -16.35 -11.11
N ALA A 147 -42.13 -17.55 -11.65
CA ALA A 147 -43.17 -18.57 -11.82
C ALA A 147 -43.71 -19.10 -10.47
N THR A 148 -42.84 -19.25 -9.46
CA THR A 148 -43.24 -19.73 -8.13
C THR A 148 -43.96 -18.69 -7.27
N SER A 149 -43.79 -17.39 -7.57
CA SER A 149 -44.53 -16.30 -6.90
C SER A 149 -45.94 -16.11 -7.46
N SER A 150 -46.19 -16.44 -8.73
CA SER A 150 -47.51 -16.25 -9.36
C SER A 150 -48.53 -17.32 -8.96
N SER A 151 -48.10 -18.46 -8.43
CA SER A 151 -48.98 -19.58 -8.05
C SER A 151 -49.61 -19.47 -6.66
N LYS A 152 -49.19 -18.52 -5.81
CA LYS A 152 -49.68 -18.37 -4.42
C LYS A 152 -50.77 -17.31 -4.23
N GLY A 153 -51.23 -16.64 -5.29
CA GLY A 153 -52.22 -15.55 -5.21
C GLY A 153 -53.68 -15.96 -5.43
N GLY A 154 -53.99 -17.24 -5.65
CA GLY A 154 -55.32 -17.69 -6.07
C GLY A 154 -55.96 -18.71 -5.13
N PHE A 155 -56.11 -18.38 -3.84
CA PHE A 155 -57.02 -19.11 -2.94
C PHE A 155 -57.36 -18.25 -1.72
N ALA A 156 -58.24 -17.26 -1.92
CA ALA A 156 -58.96 -16.62 -0.84
C ALA A 156 -60.26 -16.04 -1.41
N SER A 157 -61.34 -16.81 -1.23
CA SER A 157 -62.73 -16.37 -1.32
C SER A 157 -63.48 -17.08 -0.21
#